data_AF-A0AAN5Z8P3-F1
#
_entry.id   AF-A0AAN5Z8P3-F1
#
_cell.length_a   1.000
_cell.length_b   1.000
_cell.length_c   1.000
_cell.angle_alpha   90.00
_cell.angle_beta   90.00
_cell.angle_gamma   90.00
#
_symmetry.space_group_name_H-M   'P 1'
#
loop_
_entity.id
_entity.type
_entity.pdbx_description
1 polymer ?
#
loop_
_entity_poly.entity_id
_entity_poly.type
_entity_poly.pdbx_seq_one_letter_code
_entity_poly.pdbx_strand_id
1 'polypeptide(L)'
;MGESLPEEAPFPLTDVDKWVLSQTDEEFHKHDWQELKKIIEANNLSVLKRKPSDLRRYMAWTAETKAEYGSMTNYLLVNRLPKEWGNPPFTPASSIPFKDTSDYRILINDWPYGLDSEIRHIVVWLRTTIPTDPETGDMTPESRALVQSFVEETFIDALGPDGENRVLWFKNWVALQSVRALEHVHILVRNVDDDTLERWTGERPKQST
;
A
#
# COMPACT_ATOMS: atom_id res chain seq x y z
N MET A 1 14.97 -1.50 25.89
CA MET A 1 13.89 -1.85 26.82
C MET A 1 12.74 -2.37 25.97
N GLY A 2 12.34 -3.63 26.17
CA GLY A 2 11.29 -4.24 25.36
C GLY A 2 9.95 -3.62 25.72
N GLU A 3 9.33 -2.90 24.79
CA GLU A 3 7.94 -2.49 24.93
C GLU A 3 7.07 -3.75 24.96
N SER A 4 6.33 -3.91 26.04
CA SER A 4 5.36 -4.98 26.21
C SER A 4 4.27 -4.85 25.14
N LEU A 5 4.00 -5.94 24.42
CA LEU A 5 2.89 -6.01 23.48
C LEU A 5 1.57 -5.68 24.22
N PRO A 6 0.63 -4.95 23.60
CA PRO A 6 -0.71 -4.74 24.16
C PRO A 6 -1.39 -6.08 24.52
N GLU A 7 -2.15 -6.13 25.62
CA GLU A 7 -2.81 -7.36 26.13
C GLU A 7 -3.71 -8.04 25.09
N GLU A 8 -4.26 -7.28 24.13
CA GLU A 8 -4.93 -7.82 22.94
C GLU A 8 -4.46 -7.08 21.67
N ALA A 9 -4.09 -7.83 20.63
CA ALA A 9 -3.69 -7.26 19.36
C ALA A 9 -4.88 -6.52 18.70
N PRO A 10 -4.66 -5.35 18.05
CA PRO A 10 -5.73 -4.55 17.45
C PRO A 10 -6.40 -5.23 16.24
N PHE A 11 -5.86 -6.34 15.78
CA PHE A 11 -6.40 -7.22 14.73
C PHE A 11 -5.85 -8.64 14.91
N PRO A 12 -6.49 -9.67 14.34
CA PRO A 12 -5.97 -11.03 14.38
C PRO A 12 -4.59 -11.11 13.73
N LEU A 13 -3.60 -11.59 14.49
CA LEU A 13 -2.23 -11.80 13.99
C LEU A 13 -2.13 -13.15 13.28
N THR A 14 -1.60 -13.15 12.07
CA THR A 14 -1.23 -14.40 11.37
C THR A 14 0.00 -15.03 12.03
N ASP A 15 0.26 -16.30 11.75
CA ASP A 15 1.47 -16.96 12.27
C ASP A 15 2.75 -16.31 11.74
N VAL A 16 2.71 -15.74 10.54
CA VAL A 16 3.82 -14.95 10.01
C VAL A 16 4.00 -13.66 10.80
N ASP A 17 2.92 -12.98 11.20
CA ASP A 17 3.03 -11.75 12.00
C ASP A 17 3.62 -12.05 13.39
N LYS A 18 3.21 -13.15 14.02
CA LYS A 18 3.78 -13.62 15.30
C LYS A 18 5.27 -13.95 15.16
N TRP A 19 5.64 -14.61 14.05
CA TRP A 19 7.04 -14.91 13.76
C TRP A 19 7.86 -13.63 13.59
N VAL A 20 7.40 -12.66 12.80
CA VAL A 20 8.07 -11.36 12.65
C VAL A 20 8.22 -10.66 14.01
N LEU A 21 7.17 -10.65 14.84
CA LEU A 21 7.22 -10.03 16.18
C LEU A 21 8.19 -10.73 17.15
N SER A 22 8.62 -11.96 16.86
CA SER A 22 9.61 -12.70 17.65
C SER A 22 11.06 -12.32 17.31
N GLN A 23 11.29 -11.60 16.20
CA GLN A 23 12.61 -11.20 15.73
C GLN A 23 13.00 -9.79 16.20
N THR A 24 14.30 -9.50 16.17
CA THR A 24 14.80 -8.12 16.19
C THR A 24 14.80 -7.49 14.80
N ASP A 25 14.97 -6.18 14.78
CA ASP A 25 15.05 -5.39 13.56
C ASP A 25 16.29 -5.72 12.71
N GLU A 26 17.36 -6.19 13.34
CA GLU A 26 18.62 -6.61 12.72
C GLU A 26 18.54 -8.03 12.15
N GLU A 27 17.72 -8.90 12.74
CA GLU A 27 17.47 -10.26 12.26
C GLU A 27 16.48 -10.30 11.09
N PHE A 28 15.67 -9.24 10.94
CA PHE A 28 14.68 -9.15 9.88
C PHE A 28 15.34 -8.97 8.51
N HIS A 29 15.12 -9.93 7.62
CA HIS A 29 15.53 -9.85 6.22
C HIS A 29 14.59 -8.91 5.46
N LYS A 30 15.12 -7.78 5.00
CA LYS A 30 14.38 -6.84 4.17
C LYS A 30 14.17 -7.41 2.77
N HIS A 31 13.03 -7.10 2.18
CA HIS A 31 12.75 -7.50 0.81
C HIS A 31 13.56 -6.65 -0.17
N ASP A 32 14.46 -7.31 -0.90
CA ASP A 32 15.18 -6.70 -2.00
C ASP A 32 14.33 -6.66 -3.28
N TRP A 33 14.81 -5.94 -4.30
CA TRP A 33 14.07 -5.78 -5.54
C TRP A 33 13.79 -7.10 -6.28
N GLN A 34 14.74 -8.02 -6.31
CA GLN A 34 14.59 -9.29 -7.03
C GLN A 34 13.63 -10.23 -6.32
N GLU A 35 13.64 -10.24 -4.99
CA GLU A 35 12.65 -10.95 -4.19
C GLU A 35 11.25 -10.41 -4.42
N LEU A 36 11.08 -9.09 -4.42
CA LEU A 36 9.77 -8.46 -4.69
C LEU A 36 9.24 -8.83 -6.07
N LYS A 37 10.09 -8.84 -7.11
CA LYS A 37 9.71 -9.32 -8.45
C LYS A 37 9.16 -10.74 -8.39
N LYS A 38 9.91 -11.67 -7.79
CA LYS A 38 9.50 -13.07 -7.66
C LYS A 38 8.20 -13.24 -6.87
N ILE A 39 8.05 -12.49 -5.77
CA ILE A 39 6.86 -12.52 -4.92
C ILE A 39 5.62 -12.09 -5.70
N ILE A 40 5.72 -10.98 -6.45
CA ILE A 40 4.63 -10.41 -7.23
C ILE A 40 4.30 -11.31 -8.44
N GLU A 41 5.31 -11.80 -9.16
CA GLU A 41 5.13 -12.76 -10.27
C GLU A 41 4.45 -14.05 -9.82
N ALA A 42 4.79 -14.56 -8.63
CA ALA A 42 4.15 -15.73 -8.03
C ALA A 42 2.80 -15.42 -7.34
N ASN A 43 2.38 -14.15 -7.32
CA ASN A 43 1.22 -13.65 -6.58
C ASN A 43 1.19 -14.07 -5.08
N ASN A 44 2.35 -14.30 -4.48
CA ASN A 44 2.49 -14.74 -3.09
C ASN A 44 2.59 -13.55 -2.13
N LEU A 45 1.63 -12.63 -2.20
CA LEU A 45 1.66 -11.37 -1.44
C LEU A 45 1.62 -11.55 0.09
N SER A 46 1.29 -12.76 0.56
CA SER A 46 1.21 -13.12 1.97
C SER A 46 2.54 -13.00 2.73
N VAL A 47 3.67 -13.05 2.01
CA VAL A 47 5.02 -12.96 2.59
C VAL A 47 5.53 -11.53 2.71
N LEU A 48 4.83 -10.54 2.13
CA LEU A 48 5.19 -9.15 2.26
C LEU A 48 4.91 -8.69 3.69
N LYS A 49 5.98 -8.42 4.45
CA LYS A 49 5.90 -8.12 5.89
C LYS A 49 6.56 -6.81 6.22
N ARG A 50 6.15 -6.25 7.36
CA ARG A 50 6.79 -5.07 7.96
C ARG A 50 7.96 -5.51 8.83
N LYS A 51 8.93 -4.62 8.99
CA LYS A 51 9.98 -4.78 10.00
C LYS A 51 9.35 -4.97 11.39
N PRO A 52 9.95 -5.73 12.32
CA PRO A 52 9.35 -5.97 13.64
C PRO A 52 8.97 -4.70 14.40
N SER A 53 9.85 -3.68 14.44
CA SER A 53 9.53 -2.39 15.08
C SER A 53 8.43 -1.61 14.37
N ASP A 54 8.35 -1.67 13.03
CA ASP A 54 7.28 -1.04 12.25
C ASP A 54 5.95 -1.75 12.47
N LEU A 55 5.96 -3.08 12.60
CA LEU A 55 4.76 -3.85 12.91
C LEU A 55 4.22 -3.52 14.30
N ARG A 56 5.08 -3.40 15.32
CA ARG A 56 4.68 -2.97 16.67
C ARG A 56 4.09 -1.56 16.66
N ARG A 57 4.74 -0.62 15.97
CA ARG A 57 4.23 0.76 15.80
C ARG A 57 2.92 0.79 15.04
N TYR A 58 2.76 -0.02 14.00
CA TYR A 58 1.51 -0.14 13.25
C TYR A 58 0.38 -0.67 14.11
N MET A 59 0.65 -1.66 14.97
CA MET A 59 -0.32 -2.16 15.93
C MET A 59 -0.76 -1.07 16.92
N ALA A 60 0.18 -0.37 17.54
CA ALA A 60 -0.13 0.74 18.45
C ALA A 60 -0.98 1.81 17.76
N TRP A 61 -0.54 2.28 16.60
CA TRP A 61 -1.28 3.24 15.78
C TRP A 61 -2.67 2.73 15.39
N THR A 62 -2.82 1.45 15.07
CA THR A 62 -4.12 0.88 14.70
C THR A 62 -5.08 0.90 15.89
N ALA A 63 -4.61 0.58 17.09
CA ALA A 63 -5.42 0.64 18.31
C ALA A 63 -5.90 2.06 18.59
N GLU A 64 -4.98 3.03 18.56
CA GLU A 64 -5.27 4.46 18.76
C GLU A 64 -6.23 4.99 17.69
N THR A 65 -5.97 4.68 16.42
CA THR A 65 -6.81 5.09 15.29
C THR A 65 -8.22 4.55 15.40
N LYS A 66 -8.39 3.29 15.82
CA LYS A 66 -9.72 2.72 16.07
C LYS A 66 -10.43 3.39 17.24
N ALA A 67 -9.70 3.74 18.31
CA ALA A 67 -10.27 4.44 19.45
C ALA A 67 -10.73 5.86 19.09
N GLU A 68 -9.96 6.59 18.28
CA GLU A 68 -10.24 7.99 17.93
C GLU A 68 -11.21 8.12 16.74
N TYR A 69 -11.00 7.36 15.66
CA TYR A 69 -11.74 7.50 14.40
C TYR A 69 -12.78 6.39 14.20
N GLY A 70 -12.83 5.38 15.07
CA GLY A 70 -13.68 4.20 14.93
C GLY A 70 -13.18 3.18 13.89
N SER A 71 -12.49 3.64 12.84
CA SER A 71 -11.89 2.77 11.81
C SER A 71 -10.75 3.46 11.07
N MET A 72 -9.85 2.65 10.49
CA MET A 72 -8.79 3.15 9.61
C MET A 72 -9.37 3.80 8.34
N THR A 73 -10.51 3.31 7.84
CA THR A 73 -11.23 3.95 6.72
C THR A 73 -11.59 5.39 7.07
N ASN A 74 -12.20 5.63 8.23
CA ASN A 74 -12.58 6.98 8.63
C ASN A 74 -11.36 7.87 8.86
N TYR A 75 -10.29 7.33 9.44
CA TYR A 75 -9.01 8.04 9.53
C TYR A 75 -8.50 8.51 8.17
N LEU A 76 -8.51 7.62 7.16
CA LEU A 76 -8.06 7.96 5.81
C LEU A 76 -8.94 9.05 5.19
N LEU A 77 -10.27 8.96 5.32
CA LEU A 77 -11.19 9.97 4.79
C LEU A 77 -11.02 11.34 5.45
N VAL A 78 -10.76 11.37 6.75
CA VAL A 78 -10.61 12.63 7.50
C VAL A 78 -9.24 13.26 7.28
N ASN A 79 -8.18 12.46 7.24
CA ASN A 79 -6.80 12.95 7.35
C ASN A 79 -5.99 12.86 6.05
N ARG A 80 -6.32 11.94 5.13
CA ARG A 80 -5.43 11.57 4.02
C ARG A 80 -6.04 11.75 2.63
N LEU A 81 -7.33 11.46 2.49
CA LEU A 81 -8.03 11.48 1.20
C LEU A 81 -8.70 12.85 0.97
N PRO A 82 -8.98 13.21 -0.29
CA PRO A 82 -9.68 14.46 -0.61
C PRO A 82 -11.04 14.52 0.09
N LYS A 83 -11.35 15.65 0.74
CA LYS A 83 -12.61 15.83 1.49
C LYS A 83 -13.84 15.75 0.58
N GLU A 84 -13.65 16.10 -0.68
CA GLU A 84 -14.66 16.06 -1.75
C GLU A 84 -15.13 14.64 -2.05
N TRP A 85 -14.38 13.61 -1.65
CA TRP A 85 -14.80 12.21 -1.81
C TRP A 85 -15.97 11.85 -0.90
N GLY A 86 -16.13 12.54 0.24
CA GLY A 86 -17.18 12.23 1.20
C GLY A 86 -17.02 10.84 1.81
N ASN A 87 -18.13 10.12 2.00
CA ASN A 87 -18.15 8.78 2.59
C ASN A 87 -18.54 7.72 1.54
N PRO A 88 -17.99 6.49 1.63
CA PRO A 88 -18.41 5.39 0.76
C PRO A 88 -19.87 4.95 1.05
N PRO A 89 -20.59 4.37 0.06
CA PRO A 89 -20.13 4.11 -1.29
C PRO A 89 -19.96 5.39 -2.10
N PHE A 90 -18.85 5.50 -2.83
CA PHE A 90 -18.54 6.68 -3.61
C PHE A 90 -19.36 6.75 -4.89
N THR A 91 -19.61 7.97 -5.37
CA THR A 91 -20.06 8.23 -6.75
C THR A 91 -18.87 8.77 -7.53
N PRO A 92 -18.14 7.92 -8.27
CA PRO A 92 -17.00 8.38 -9.05
C PRO A 92 -17.44 9.26 -10.23
N ALA A 93 -16.55 10.11 -10.72
CA ALA A 93 -16.79 10.95 -11.89
C ALA A 93 -16.78 10.10 -13.17
N SER A 94 -15.99 9.03 -13.17
CA SER A 94 -15.91 8.01 -14.21
C SER A 94 -16.18 6.61 -13.66
N SER A 95 -16.93 5.82 -14.40
CA SER A 95 -17.09 4.38 -14.12
C SER A 95 -15.85 3.54 -14.50
N ILE A 96 -14.92 4.11 -15.24
CA ILE A 96 -13.65 3.47 -15.63
C ILE A 96 -12.58 3.87 -14.60
N PRO A 97 -11.94 2.91 -13.90
CA PRO A 97 -10.83 3.17 -12.98
C PRO A 97 -9.73 4.02 -13.62
N PHE A 98 -9.12 4.91 -12.83
CA PHE A 98 -8.00 5.79 -13.22
C PHE A 98 -8.28 6.84 -14.32
N LYS A 99 -9.45 6.82 -14.96
CA LYS A 99 -9.76 7.72 -16.07
C LYS A 99 -9.91 9.19 -15.67
N ASP A 100 -10.48 9.46 -14.50
CA ASP A 100 -10.64 10.83 -13.99
C ASP A 100 -9.72 11.03 -12.80
N THR A 101 -8.92 12.11 -12.83
CA THR A 101 -7.94 12.40 -11.78
C THR A 101 -8.57 12.75 -10.44
N SER A 102 -9.86 13.11 -10.41
CA SER A 102 -10.61 13.32 -9.17
C SER A 102 -11.03 12.01 -8.48
N ASP A 103 -10.96 10.88 -9.19
CA ASP A 103 -11.36 9.56 -8.70
C ASP A 103 -10.24 8.76 -8.05
N TYR A 104 -9.00 9.26 -8.04
CA TYR A 104 -7.90 8.59 -7.36
C TYR A 104 -6.98 9.55 -6.60
N ARG A 105 -6.25 9.02 -5.62
CA ARG A 105 -5.23 9.76 -4.87
C ARG A 105 -4.00 8.89 -4.66
N ILE A 106 -2.85 9.41 -5.09
CA ILE A 106 -1.54 8.77 -4.92
C ILE A 106 -0.93 9.31 -3.62
N LEU A 107 -0.53 8.42 -2.71
CA LEU A 107 0.07 8.76 -1.42
C LEU A 107 1.29 7.89 -1.13
N ILE A 108 2.24 8.42 -0.36
CA ILE A 108 3.27 7.58 0.26
C ILE A 108 2.59 6.71 1.31
N ASN A 109 2.92 5.42 1.36
CA ASN A 109 2.39 4.53 2.39
C ASN A 109 2.99 4.89 3.75
N ASP A 110 2.14 5.24 4.72
CA ASP A 110 2.57 5.52 6.10
C ASP A 110 3.19 4.31 6.80
N TRP A 111 2.76 3.12 6.39
CA TRP A 111 3.11 1.86 7.01
C TRP A 111 3.69 0.92 5.95
N PRO A 112 4.87 1.28 5.38
CA PRO A 112 5.50 0.51 4.32
C PRO A 112 5.89 -0.88 4.83
N TYR A 113 6.12 -1.79 3.89
CA TYR A 113 6.75 -3.07 4.20
C TYR A 113 8.23 -2.89 4.59
N GLY A 114 8.83 -3.95 5.12
CA GLY A 114 10.25 -4.02 5.42
C GLY A 114 11.05 -4.17 4.13
N LEU A 115 11.18 -3.07 3.40
CA LEU A 115 11.81 -2.99 2.10
C LEU A 115 13.25 -2.47 2.23
N ASP A 116 14.07 -2.75 1.22
CA ASP A 116 15.37 -2.10 1.07
C ASP A 116 15.24 -0.56 0.99
N SER A 117 16.28 0.15 1.45
CA SER A 117 16.26 1.61 1.62
C SER A 117 16.10 2.39 0.31
N GLU A 118 16.41 1.76 -0.82
CA GLU A 118 16.24 2.32 -2.16
C GLU A 118 14.80 2.24 -2.67
N ILE A 119 13.93 1.50 -1.97
CA ILE A 119 12.55 1.22 -2.38
C ILE A 119 11.60 2.14 -1.61
N ARG A 120 10.59 2.66 -2.31
CA ARG A 120 9.51 3.46 -1.75
C ARG A 120 8.19 2.76 -2.02
N HIS A 121 7.33 2.76 -1.00
CA HIS A 121 6.01 2.15 -1.06
C HIS A 121 4.97 3.24 -1.19
N ILE A 122 4.25 3.23 -2.31
CA ILE A 122 3.18 4.16 -2.65
C ILE A 122 1.86 3.39 -2.65
N VAL A 123 0.78 4.05 -2.28
CA VAL A 123 -0.60 3.54 -2.40
C VAL A 123 -1.39 4.48 -3.28
N VAL A 124 -2.10 3.92 -4.26
CA VAL A 124 -3.07 4.65 -5.07
C VAL A 124 -4.45 4.21 -4.61
N TRP A 125 -5.18 5.14 -3.99
CA TRP A 125 -6.56 4.96 -3.54
C TRP A 125 -7.52 5.34 -4.65
N LEU A 126 -8.66 4.65 -4.76
CA LEU A 126 -9.66 4.89 -5.79
C LEU A 126 -11.06 5.04 -5.19
N ARG A 127 -11.88 5.89 -5.83
CA ARG A 127 -13.34 5.92 -5.66
C ARG A 127 -14.04 4.83 -6.46
N THR A 128 -13.47 4.48 -7.61
CA THR A 128 -14.00 3.44 -8.50
C THR A 128 -13.53 2.06 -8.03
N THR A 129 -14.40 1.07 -8.11
CA THR A 129 -14.04 -0.32 -7.85
C THR A 129 -13.21 -0.90 -9.00
N ILE A 130 -12.30 -1.82 -8.70
CA ILE A 130 -11.55 -2.57 -9.70
C ILE A 130 -12.20 -3.95 -9.81
N PRO A 131 -12.88 -4.27 -10.92
CA PRO A 131 -13.53 -5.57 -11.09
C PRO A 131 -12.58 -6.74 -10.87
N THR A 132 -13.05 -7.72 -10.10
CA THR A 132 -12.35 -8.99 -9.85
C THR A 132 -13.16 -10.14 -10.43
N ASP A 133 -12.46 -11.20 -10.79
CA ASP A 133 -13.05 -12.49 -11.12
C ASP A 133 -13.79 -13.06 -9.90
N PRO A 134 -15.06 -13.47 -10.03
CA PRO A 134 -15.88 -13.89 -8.90
C PRO A 134 -15.50 -15.27 -8.34
N GLU A 135 -14.80 -16.11 -9.12
CA GLU A 135 -14.40 -17.46 -8.69
C GLU A 135 -13.08 -17.43 -7.92
N THR A 136 -12.11 -16.66 -8.42
CA THR A 136 -10.75 -16.59 -7.89
C THR A 136 -10.53 -15.40 -6.95
N GLY A 137 -11.31 -14.33 -7.11
CA GLY A 137 -11.11 -13.07 -6.40
C GLY A 137 -9.92 -12.24 -6.89
N ASP A 138 -9.21 -12.66 -7.94
CA ASP A 138 -8.15 -11.90 -8.59
C ASP A 138 -8.72 -10.86 -9.57
N MET A 139 -7.93 -9.88 -10.01
CA MET A 139 -8.38 -8.91 -11.02
C MET A 139 -8.71 -9.60 -12.34
N THR A 140 -9.77 -9.13 -13.02
CA THR A 140 -10.02 -9.56 -14.40
C THR A 140 -8.87 -9.13 -15.32
N PRO A 141 -8.68 -9.77 -16.49
CA PRO A 141 -7.67 -9.34 -17.46
C PRO A 141 -7.80 -7.87 -17.86
N GLU A 142 -9.04 -7.37 -18.01
CA GLU A 142 -9.33 -5.99 -18.36
C GLU A 142 -8.94 -5.04 -17.23
N SER A 143 -9.29 -5.36 -15.98
CA SER A 143 -8.86 -4.60 -14.79
C SER A 143 -7.35 -4.55 -14.67
N ARG A 144 -6.67 -5.68 -14.91
CA ARG A 144 -5.20 -5.76 -14.86
C ARG A 144 -4.56 -4.89 -15.93
N ALA A 145 -5.11 -4.87 -17.14
CA ALA A 145 -4.66 -3.99 -18.22
C ALA A 145 -4.86 -2.52 -17.87
N LEU A 146 -5.99 -2.13 -17.27
CA LEU A 146 -6.25 -0.75 -16.84
C LEU A 146 -5.24 -0.28 -15.78
N VAL A 147 -4.96 -1.12 -14.77
CA VAL A 147 -3.94 -0.77 -13.77
C VAL A 147 -2.56 -0.69 -14.42
N GLN A 148 -2.20 -1.63 -15.30
CA GLN A 148 -0.92 -1.62 -16.00
C GLN A 148 -0.73 -0.33 -16.81
N SER A 149 -1.71 0.06 -17.64
CA SER A 149 -1.62 1.31 -18.43
C SER A 149 -1.52 2.55 -17.56
N PHE A 150 -2.27 2.62 -16.46
CA PHE A 150 -2.13 3.71 -15.50
C PHE A 150 -0.71 3.76 -14.89
N VAL A 151 -0.14 2.61 -14.55
CA VAL A 151 1.21 2.52 -13.98
C VAL A 151 2.28 2.90 -15.00
N GLU A 152 2.10 2.48 -16.25
CA GLU A 152 2.95 2.84 -17.38
C GLU A 152 3.02 4.36 -17.56
N GLU A 153 1.86 4.98 -17.77
CA GLU A 153 1.75 6.42 -18.04
C GLU A 153 2.19 7.29 -16.86
N THR A 154 1.90 6.86 -15.62
CA THR A 154 2.13 7.70 -14.42
C THR A 154 3.54 7.55 -13.86
N PHE A 155 4.05 6.32 -13.78
CA PHE A 155 5.27 6.01 -13.05
C PHE A 155 6.41 5.57 -13.95
N ILE A 156 6.16 4.66 -14.91
CA ILE A 156 7.23 4.10 -15.75
C ILE A 156 7.75 5.17 -16.72
N ASP A 157 6.87 5.80 -17.49
CA ASP A 157 7.25 6.82 -18.47
C ASP A 157 7.94 8.01 -17.81
N ALA A 158 7.48 8.41 -16.63
CA ALA A 158 8.07 9.49 -15.84
C ALA A 158 9.52 9.20 -15.38
N LEU A 159 9.93 7.92 -15.32
CA LEU A 159 11.28 7.50 -14.97
C LEU A 159 12.19 7.28 -16.19
N GLY A 160 11.67 7.44 -17.41
CA GLY A 160 12.42 7.34 -18.66
C GLY A 160 12.79 5.90 -19.05
N PRO A 161 13.87 5.70 -19.83
CA PRO A 161 14.17 4.41 -20.48
C PRO A 161 14.36 3.20 -19.54
N ASP A 162 14.62 3.41 -18.25
CA ASP A 162 14.78 2.34 -17.25
C ASP A 162 13.55 2.20 -16.33
N GLY A 163 12.45 2.89 -16.62
CA GLY A 163 11.25 2.93 -15.78
C GLY A 163 10.66 1.54 -15.50
N GLU A 164 10.59 0.67 -16.53
CA GLU A 164 10.02 -0.68 -16.39
C GLU A 164 10.79 -1.54 -15.37
N ASN A 165 12.10 -1.33 -15.25
CA ASN A 165 12.93 -2.06 -14.29
C ASN A 165 12.85 -1.47 -12.88
N ARG A 166 12.15 -0.34 -12.70
CA ARG A 166 12.15 0.45 -11.45
C ARG A 166 10.79 0.58 -10.81
N VAL A 167 9.75 0.02 -11.43
CA VAL A 167 8.38 0.04 -10.93
C VAL A 167 7.86 -1.39 -10.83
N LEU A 168 7.28 -1.72 -9.68
CA LEU A 168 6.47 -2.92 -9.48
C LEU A 168 5.14 -2.49 -8.90
N TRP A 169 4.10 -3.27 -9.15
CA TRP A 169 2.80 -3.00 -8.57
C TRP A 169 2.05 -4.30 -8.27
N PHE A 170 1.14 -4.22 -7.32
CA PHE A 170 0.25 -5.32 -6.98
C PHE A 170 -1.01 -4.79 -6.31
N LYS A 171 -2.05 -5.63 -6.29
CA LYS A 171 -3.28 -5.41 -5.54
C LYS A 171 -3.38 -6.49 -4.48
N ASN A 172 -3.51 -6.10 -3.22
CA ASN A 172 -3.72 -7.07 -2.15
C ASN A 172 -5.08 -7.76 -2.33
N TRP A 173 -5.09 -9.09 -2.16
CA TRP A 173 -6.29 -9.91 -2.08
C TRP A 173 -7.15 -9.45 -0.89
N VAL A 174 -8.47 -9.64 -0.96
CA VAL A 174 -9.43 -9.19 0.07
C VAL A 174 -9.04 -9.65 1.49
N ALA A 175 -8.46 -10.85 1.61
CA ALA A 175 -8.01 -11.39 2.89
C ALA A 175 -6.84 -10.62 3.53
N LEU A 176 -5.97 -10.00 2.72
CA LEU A 176 -4.76 -9.29 3.17
C LEU A 176 -4.96 -7.78 3.34
N GLN A 177 -6.08 -7.24 2.86
CA GLN A 177 -6.38 -5.82 2.95
C GLN A 177 -6.72 -5.40 4.38
N SER A 178 -5.97 -4.42 4.91
CA SER A 178 -6.30 -3.77 6.18
C SER A 178 -7.49 -2.80 6.06
N VAL A 179 -7.75 -2.27 4.85
CA VAL A 179 -8.84 -1.32 4.57
C VAL A 179 -9.68 -1.83 3.40
N ARG A 180 -10.63 -2.72 3.72
CA ARG A 180 -11.48 -3.37 2.69
C ARG A 180 -12.52 -2.45 2.07
N ALA A 181 -12.83 -1.33 2.74
CA ALA A 181 -13.86 -0.40 2.30
C ALA A 181 -13.40 0.58 1.21
N LEU A 182 -12.09 0.66 0.95
CA LEU A 182 -11.49 1.57 -0.01
C LEU A 182 -10.66 0.77 -1.01
N GLU A 183 -10.94 0.96 -2.29
CA GLU A 183 -10.19 0.30 -3.37
C GLU A 183 -8.79 0.91 -3.47
N HIS A 184 -7.76 0.08 -3.61
CA HIS A 184 -6.39 0.55 -3.72
C HIS A 184 -5.44 -0.44 -4.40
N VAL A 185 -4.40 0.11 -5.02
CA VAL A 185 -3.24 -0.64 -5.52
C VAL A 185 -1.96 -0.14 -4.87
N HIS A 186 -0.98 -1.03 -4.72
CA HIS A 186 0.32 -0.71 -4.18
C HIS A 186 1.34 -0.59 -5.31
N ILE A 187 2.13 0.48 -5.28
CA ILE A 187 3.23 0.71 -6.21
C ILE A 187 4.53 0.71 -5.41
N LEU A 188 5.50 -0.06 -5.86
CA LEU A 188 6.86 -0.05 -5.34
C LEU A 188 7.76 0.58 -6.40
N VAL A 189 8.46 1.64 -6.03
CA VAL A 189 9.41 2.30 -6.92
C VAL A 189 10.80 2.27 -6.30
N ARG A 190 11.84 2.06 -7.11
CA ARG A 190 13.22 2.07 -6.63
C ARG A 190 14.07 3.20 -7.20
N ASN A 191 14.99 3.70 -6.38
CA ASN A 191 15.97 4.73 -6.73
C ASN A 191 15.34 6.05 -7.20
N VAL A 192 14.13 6.35 -6.74
CA VAL A 192 13.40 7.58 -7.07
C VAL A 192 13.76 8.68 -6.07
N ASP A 193 14.07 9.87 -6.59
CA ASP A 193 14.38 11.04 -5.78
C ASP A 193 13.14 11.66 -5.13
N ASP A 194 13.37 12.46 -4.08
CA ASP A 194 12.30 13.08 -3.29
C ASP A 194 11.43 14.05 -4.12
N ASP A 195 11.99 14.72 -5.13
CA ASP A 195 11.25 15.70 -5.95
C ASP A 195 10.29 14.98 -6.91
N THR A 196 10.70 13.82 -7.45
CA THR A 196 9.82 12.95 -8.24
C THR A 196 8.70 12.36 -7.37
N LEU A 197 9.02 11.91 -6.15
CA LEU A 197 8.00 11.42 -5.20
C LEU A 197 6.99 12.51 -4.84
N GLU A 198 7.47 13.70 -4.49
CA GLU A 198 6.63 14.86 -4.14
C GLU A 198 5.73 15.26 -5.32
N ARG A 199 6.21 15.17 -6.56
CA ARG A 199 5.39 15.42 -7.77
C ARG A 199 4.21 14.44 -7.89
N TRP A 200 4.43 13.16 -7.59
CA TRP A 200 3.37 12.15 -7.68
C TRP A 200 2.39 12.22 -6.51
N THR A 201 2.87 12.42 -5.28
CA THR A 201 2.06 12.26 -4.07
C THR A 201 1.59 13.58 -3.47
N GLY A 202 2.22 14.70 -3.85
CA GLY A 202 2.09 15.98 -3.18
C GLY A 202 2.72 16.02 -1.78
N GLU A 203 3.49 14.99 -1.41
CA GLU A 203 4.12 14.85 -0.11
C GLU A 203 5.62 14.59 -0.28
N ARG A 204 6.45 15.42 0.36
CA ARG A 204 7.88 15.15 0.45
C ARG A 204 8.13 14.04 1.49
N PRO A 205 8.92 13.00 1.17
CA PRO A 205 9.27 11.97 2.13
C PRO A 205 9.88 12.59 3.40
N LYS A 206 9.42 12.16 4.57
CA LYS A 206 10.05 12.56 5.83
C LYS A 206 11.45 11.94 5.86
N GLN A 207 12.49 12.78 5.99
CA GLN A 207 13.83 12.26 6.23
C GLN A 207 13.79 11.43 7.51
N SER A 208 14.25 10.18 7.42
CA SER A 208 14.45 9.34 8.60
C SER A 208 15.60 9.95 9.40
N THR A 209 15.28 10.69 10.46
CA THR A 209 16.23 11.10 11.50
C THR A 209 16.74 9.91 12.27
#